data_AF-A0A7C2WAD3-F1
#
_entry.id   AF-A0A7C2WAD3-F1
#
_cell.length_a   1.000
_cell.length_b   1.000
_cell.length_c   1.000
_cell.angle_alpha   90.00
_cell.angle_beta   90.00
_cell.angle_gamma   90.00
#
_symmetry.space_group_name_H-M   'P 1'
#
loop_
_entity.id
_entity.type
_entity.pdbx_description
1 polymer ?
#
loop_
_entity_poly.entity_id
_entity_poly.type
_entity_poly.pdbx_seq_one_letter_code
_entity_poly.pdbx_strand_id
1 'polypeptide(L)'
;MRKKLILFILVINTVLVNAEINDPSLTSEVVVKVVQNGSILVPLTTNKMILNLLIPQSSENQVVNISADVPLRLINDSLGNSIAYIEFRNPDRIEKYTINSILHVSRIKTEFLPKEYDIPPEFNIYIEPTGNINSDDSTIRRLAYSITNGSRSDFERIARLAIWVHHNLRYDHSLGDVSMNSTWILRNKRGTCDEFTTLFIALSRAIGIPARFVSDYAYGNGKWERHAYA
;
A
#
# COMPACT_ATOMS: atom_id res chain seq x y z
N MET A 1 26.17 -28.25 10.64
CA MET A 1 25.86 -26.81 10.74
C MET A 1 25.11 -26.35 9.50
N ARG A 2 23.79 -26.12 9.59
CA ARG A 2 23.00 -25.53 8.48
C ARG A 2 23.36 -24.05 8.37
N LYS A 3 24.18 -23.68 7.39
CA LYS A 3 24.41 -22.26 7.05
C LYS A 3 23.09 -21.71 6.48
N LYS A 4 22.43 -20.82 7.23
CA LYS A 4 21.33 -20.00 6.71
C LYS A 4 21.93 -19.11 5.61
N LEU A 5 21.56 -19.36 4.35
CA LEU A 5 21.89 -18.49 3.25
C LEU A 5 21.07 -17.20 3.42
N ILE A 6 21.73 -16.10 3.76
CA ILE A 6 21.11 -14.78 3.81
C ILE A 6 21.01 -14.30 2.36
N LEU A 7 19.81 -14.37 1.79
CA LEU A 7 19.48 -13.82 0.48
C LEU A 7 19.39 -12.29 0.64
N PHE A 8 20.40 -11.56 0.18
CA PHE A 8 20.33 -10.11 0.04
C PHE A 8 19.60 -9.80 -1.28
N ILE A 9 18.33 -9.39 -1.20
CA ILE A 9 17.60 -8.81 -2.32
C ILE A 9 17.72 -7.29 -2.18
N LEU A 10 18.53 -6.66 -3.03
CA LEU A 10 18.55 -5.21 -3.14
C LEU A 10 17.53 -4.80 -4.20
N VAL A 11 16.34 -4.41 -3.77
CA VAL A 11 15.30 -3.84 -4.66
C VAL A 11 15.45 -2.33 -4.65
N ILE A 12 16.02 -1.77 -5.72
CA ILE A 12 16.07 -0.32 -5.90
C ILE A 12 14.83 0.06 -6.73
N ASN A 13 13.91 0.79 -6.09
CA ASN A 13 12.81 1.45 -6.80
C ASN A 13 13.23 2.89 -7.04
N THR A 14 13.43 3.28 -8.30
CA THR A 14 13.64 4.68 -8.66
C THR A 14 12.40 5.18 -9.39
N VAL A 15 11.81 6.26 -8.88
CA VAL A 15 10.79 7.03 -9.58
C VAL A 15 11.47 8.24 -10.20
N LEU A 16 11.43 8.35 -11.53
CA LEU A 16 11.95 9.49 -12.28
C LEU A 16 10.76 10.20 -12.93
N VAL A 17 10.51 11.45 -12.54
CA VAL A 17 9.47 12.31 -13.13
C VAL A 17 10.12 13.62 -13.56
N ASN A 18 9.92 14.00 -14.83
CA ASN A 18 10.55 15.16 -15.48
C ASN A 18 9.65 16.42 -15.51
N ALA A 19 8.67 16.54 -14.62
CA ALA A 19 7.80 17.71 -14.53
C ALA A 19 7.92 18.37 -13.14
N GLU A 20 8.18 19.67 -13.12
CA GLU A 20 8.08 20.48 -11.89
C GLU A 20 6.60 20.59 -11.50
N ILE A 21 6.18 19.80 -10.50
CA ILE A 21 4.85 19.91 -9.92
C ILE A 21 4.89 21.06 -8.91
N ASN A 22 4.47 22.26 -9.35
CA ASN A 22 4.44 23.47 -8.53
C ASN A 22 3.33 23.43 -7.47
N ASP A 23 2.14 22.99 -7.87
CA ASP A 23 1.01 22.77 -6.96
C ASP A 23 0.36 21.41 -7.27
N PRO A 24 0.65 20.37 -6.46
CA PRO A 24 0.06 19.05 -6.65
C PRO A 24 -1.47 19.05 -6.58
N SER A 25 -2.08 20.00 -5.85
CA SER A 25 -3.53 20.05 -5.66
C SER A 25 -4.29 20.47 -6.92
N LEU A 26 -3.61 21.14 -7.86
CA LEU A 26 -4.14 21.58 -9.14
C LEU A 26 -3.92 20.54 -10.26
N THR A 27 -3.20 19.45 -9.98
CA THR A 27 -2.88 18.43 -10.98
C THR A 27 -4.10 17.55 -11.25
N SER A 28 -4.59 17.54 -12.49
CA SER A 28 -5.71 16.68 -12.93
C SER A 28 -5.25 15.34 -13.47
N GLU A 29 -4.04 15.28 -14.01
CA GLU A 29 -3.44 14.09 -14.59
C GLU A 29 -1.93 14.07 -14.31
N VAL A 30 -1.38 12.88 -14.09
CA VAL A 30 0.06 12.69 -13.95
C VAL A 30 0.50 11.42 -14.65
N VAL A 31 1.66 11.50 -15.30
CA VAL A 31 2.36 10.34 -15.84
C VAL A 31 3.55 10.03 -14.94
N VAL A 32 3.55 8.85 -14.33
CA VAL A 32 4.60 8.42 -13.40
C VAL A 32 5.33 7.22 -14.00
N LYS A 33 6.66 7.27 -14.01
CA LYS A 33 7.49 6.12 -14.35
C LYS A 33 8.06 5.50 -13.08
N VAL A 34 7.66 4.27 -12.79
CA VAL A 34 8.22 3.45 -11.72
C VAL A 34 9.17 2.44 -12.33
N VAL A 35 10.43 2.47 -11.90
CA VAL A 35 11.44 1.49 -12.33
C VAL A 35 11.80 0.61 -11.13
N GLN A 36 11.52 -0.70 -11.25
CA GLN A 36 11.95 -1.70 -10.29
C GLN A 36 13.08 -2.51 -10.91
N ASN A 37 14.26 -2.52 -10.28
CA ASN A 37 15.37 -3.35 -10.73
C ASN A 37 16.10 -3.99 -9.55
N GLY A 38 16.84 -5.06 -9.86
CA GLY A 38 17.61 -5.77 -8.87
C GLY A 38 18.59 -6.75 -9.49
N SER A 39 19.53 -7.21 -8.67
CA SER A 39 20.43 -8.32 -8.97
C SER A 39 20.27 -9.37 -7.88
N ILE A 40 20.17 -10.64 -8.29
CA ILE A 40 19.93 -11.76 -7.39
C ILE A 40 21.12 -12.71 -7.47
N LEU A 41 21.78 -12.94 -6.34
CA LEU A 41 22.80 -13.97 -6.24
C LEU A 41 22.12 -15.34 -6.12
N VAL A 42 22.36 -16.20 -7.11
CA VAL A 42 21.70 -17.50 -7.21
C VAL A 42 22.62 -18.63 -6.70
N PRO A 43 22.12 -19.52 -5.82
CA PRO A 43 22.88 -20.71 -5.42
C PRO A 43 23.21 -21.61 -6.62
N LEU A 44 24.42 -22.17 -6.63
CA LEU A 44 24.97 -22.96 -7.76
C LEU A 44 24.15 -24.20 -8.15
N THR A 45 23.28 -24.69 -7.26
CA THR A 45 22.46 -25.89 -7.49
C THR A 45 21.02 -25.56 -7.90
N THR A 46 20.73 -24.30 -8.23
CA THR A 46 19.37 -23.84 -8.55
C THR A 46 19.07 -24.11 -10.01
N ASN A 47 18.15 -25.03 -10.29
CA ASN A 47 17.67 -25.29 -11.66
C ASN A 47 16.46 -24.41 -12.03
N LYS A 48 15.81 -23.81 -11.03
CA LYS A 48 14.66 -22.93 -11.21
C LYS A 48 14.60 -21.89 -10.10
N MET A 49 14.46 -20.63 -10.48
CA MET A 49 14.18 -19.53 -9.56
C MET A 49 12.92 -18.79 -10.02
N ILE A 50 12.03 -18.50 -9.08
CA ILE A 50 10.83 -17.70 -9.31
C ILE A 50 10.95 -16.42 -8.49
N LEU A 51 10.73 -15.29 -9.14
CA LEU A 51 10.64 -14.00 -8.51
C LEU A 51 9.21 -13.46 -8.67
N ASN A 52 8.58 -13.15 -7.54
CA ASN A 52 7.26 -12.51 -7.49
C ASN A 52 7.43 -11.10 -6.96
N LEU A 53 7.11 -10.10 -7.77
CA LEU A 53 7.22 -8.69 -7.40
C LEU A 53 5.85 -8.02 -7.48
N LEU A 54 5.50 -7.27 -6.43
CA LEU A 54 4.36 -6.37 -6.46
C LEU A 54 4.62 -5.24 -7.46
N ILE A 55 3.63 -4.96 -8.30
CA ILE A 55 3.68 -3.94 -9.32
C ILE A 55 2.46 -3.03 -9.20
N PRO A 56 2.54 -1.78 -9.70
CA PRO A 56 1.38 -0.90 -9.77
C PRO A 56 0.20 -1.57 -10.49
N GLN A 57 -1.00 -1.32 -9.98
CA GLN A 57 -2.23 -1.95 -10.45
C GLN A 57 -3.05 -0.95 -11.27
N SER A 58 -3.74 -1.41 -12.30
CA SER A 58 -4.71 -0.57 -13.00
C SER A 58 -6.01 -0.45 -12.19
N SER A 59 -6.65 0.71 -12.26
CA SER A 59 -7.95 1.01 -11.64
C SER A 59 -8.79 1.85 -12.61
N GLU A 60 -9.97 2.31 -12.16
CA GLU A 60 -10.83 3.21 -12.95
C GLU A 60 -10.15 4.52 -13.37
N ASN A 61 -9.16 4.99 -12.60
CA ASN A 61 -8.45 6.25 -12.82
C ASN A 61 -6.95 6.09 -13.01
N GLN A 62 -6.46 4.86 -13.13
CA GLN A 62 -5.05 4.57 -13.32
C GLN A 62 -4.87 3.49 -14.37
N VAL A 63 -4.14 3.81 -15.43
CA VAL A 63 -3.76 2.86 -16.48
C VAL A 63 -2.26 2.57 -16.36
N VAL A 64 -1.91 1.30 -16.18
CA VAL A 64 -0.52 0.86 -16.03
C VAL A 64 -0.05 0.10 -17.27
N ASN A 65 1.00 0.60 -17.91
CA ASN A 65 1.71 -0.08 -18.99
C ASN A 65 3.04 -0.63 -18.49
N ILE A 66 3.28 -1.94 -18.67
CA ILE A 66 4.44 -2.64 -18.11
C ILE A 66 5.33 -3.16 -19.24
N SER A 67 6.64 -2.97 -19.08
CA SER A 67 7.68 -3.58 -19.92
C SER A 67 8.84 -4.06 -19.05
N ALA A 68 9.56 -5.09 -19.49
CA ALA A 68 10.71 -5.61 -18.76
C ALA A 68 11.80 -6.13 -19.70
N ASP A 69 13.03 -6.19 -19.18
CA ASP A 69 14.19 -6.79 -19.86
C ASP A 69 14.24 -8.32 -19.75
N VAL A 70 13.34 -8.90 -18.93
CA VAL A 70 13.16 -10.34 -18.75
C VAL A 70 11.71 -10.76 -19.05
N PRO A 71 11.48 -12.00 -19.53
CA PRO A 71 10.12 -12.51 -19.68
C PRO A 71 9.37 -12.51 -18.36
N LEU A 72 8.20 -11.87 -18.34
CA LEU A 72 7.31 -11.85 -17.18
C LEU A 72 5.90 -12.28 -17.56
N ARG A 73 5.17 -12.76 -16.56
CA ARG A 73 3.72 -12.94 -16.62
C ARG A 73 3.07 -12.10 -15.53
N LEU A 74 1.97 -11.44 -15.86
CA LEU A 74 1.16 -10.76 -14.86
C LEU A 74 0.18 -11.79 -14.27
N ILE A 75 0.22 -11.93 -12.95
CA ILE A 75 -0.73 -12.75 -12.19
C ILE A 75 -1.33 -11.91 -11.07
N ASN A 76 -2.47 -12.33 -10.53
CA ASN A 76 -3.05 -11.72 -9.34
C ASN A 76 -2.92 -12.67 -8.15
N ASP A 77 -2.66 -12.12 -6.96
CA ASP A 77 -2.77 -12.88 -5.72
C ASP A 77 -4.25 -13.04 -5.28
N SER A 78 -4.48 -13.73 -4.16
CA SER A 78 -5.83 -13.95 -3.62
C SER A 78 -6.54 -12.67 -3.14
N LEU A 79 -5.81 -11.56 -2.99
CA LEU A 79 -6.35 -10.25 -2.61
C LEU A 79 -6.54 -9.33 -3.82
N GLY A 80 -6.25 -9.82 -5.03
CA GLY A 80 -6.36 -9.08 -6.28
C GLY A 80 -5.14 -8.22 -6.62
N ASN A 81 -4.04 -8.32 -5.87
CA ASN A 81 -2.85 -7.53 -6.18
C ASN A 81 -2.15 -8.07 -7.43
N SER A 82 -1.76 -7.17 -8.33
CA SER A 82 -0.96 -7.53 -9.50
C SER A 82 0.49 -7.85 -9.11
N ILE A 83 0.96 -8.99 -9.62
CA ILE A 83 2.28 -9.55 -9.40
C ILE A 83 2.96 -9.77 -10.75
N ALA A 84 4.18 -9.26 -10.90
CA ALA A 84 5.09 -9.69 -11.94
C ALA A 84 5.73 -11.02 -11.53
N TYR A 85 5.33 -12.10 -12.21
CA TYR A 85 5.90 -13.43 -12.08
C TYR A 85 7.02 -13.59 -13.10
N ILE A 86 8.26 -13.69 -12.63
CA ILE A 86 9.45 -13.91 -13.45
C ILE A 86 10.02 -15.30 -13.13
N GLU A 87 10.25 -16.10 -14.17
CA GLU A 87 10.82 -17.44 -14.04
C GLU A 87 12.19 -17.50 -14.73
N PHE A 88 13.22 -17.82 -13.96
CA PHE A 88 14.54 -18.14 -14.46
C PHE A 88 14.75 -19.65 -14.43
N ARG A 89 15.12 -20.25 -15.57
CA ARG A 89 15.44 -21.67 -15.70
C ARG A 89 16.93 -21.85 -15.91
N ASN A 90 17.54 -22.73 -15.12
CA ASN A 90 19.00 -22.87 -15.04
C ASN A 90 19.71 -21.49 -14.93
N PRO A 91 19.31 -20.67 -13.95
CA PRO A 91 19.80 -19.30 -13.82
C PRO A 91 21.32 -19.23 -13.71
N ASP A 92 21.87 -18.12 -14.21
CA ASP A 92 23.26 -17.77 -13.98
C ASP A 92 23.52 -17.50 -12.50
N ARG A 93 24.80 -17.43 -12.13
CA ARG A 93 25.21 -17.11 -10.75
C ARG A 93 24.63 -15.76 -10.27
N ILE A 94 24.44 -14.82 -11.18
CA ILE A 94 23.81 -13.52 -10.92
C ILE A 94 22.76 -13.29 -11.99
N GLU A 95 21.50 -13.26 -11.57
CA GLU A 95 20.38 -12.85 -12.41
C GLU A 95 20.07 -11.37 -12.19
N LYS A 96 19.65 -10.69 -13.25
CA LYS A 96 19.23 -9.29 -13.20
C LYS A 96 17.85 -9.14 -13.79
N TYR A 97 17.13 -8.14 -13.31
CA TYR A 97 15.85 -7.76 -13.88
C TYR A 97 15.65 -6.25 -13.78
N THR A 98 14.89 -5.73 -14.73
CA THR A 98 14.38 -4.37 -14.79
C THR A 98 12.94 -4.43 -15.28
N ILE A 99 12.02 -3.92 -14.46
CA ILE A 99 10.62 -3.72 -14.81
C ILE A 99 10.37 -2.22 -14.86
N ASN A 100 9.83 -1.74 -15.97
CA ASN A 100 9.36 -0.37 -16.15
C ASN A 100 7.84 -0.38 -16.15
N SER A 101 7.24 0.38 -15.25
CA SER A 101 5.80 0.66 -15.21
C SER A 101 5.58 2.13 -15.54
N ILE A 102 4.81 2.41 -16.59
CA ILE A 102 4.34 3.76 -16.94
C ILE A 102 2.88 3.85 -16.51
N LEU A 103 2.60 4.70 -15.53
CA LEU A 103 1.28 4.91 -14.96
C LEU A 103 0.74 6.21 -15.54
N HIS A 104 -0.45 6.16 -16.12
CA HIS A 104 -1.26 7.34 -16.43
C HIS A 104 -2.35 7.42 -15.38
N VAL A 105 -2.30 8.44 -14.52
CA VAL A 105 -3.21 8.59 -13.39
C VAL A 105 -4.04 9.85 -13.60
N SER A 106 -5.35 9.71 -13.55
CA SER A 106 -6.31 10.81 -13.57
C SER A 106 -6.83 11.05 -12.15
N ARG A 107 -7.06 12.31 -11.81
CA ARG A 107 -7.62 12.72 -10.52
C ARG A 107 -9.05 12.20 -10.37
N ILE A 108 -9.34 11.55 -9.23
CA ILE A 108 -10.70 11.32 -8.74
C ILE A 108 -11.05 12.38 -7.72
N LYS A 109 -12.31 12.82 -7.73
CA LYS A 109 -12.91 13.60 -6.63
C LYS A 109 -14.18 12.91 -6.16
N THR A 110 -14.19 12.48 -4.90
CA THR A 110 -15.37 11.90 -4.25
C THR A 110 -15.92 12.90 -3.25
N GLU A 111 -16.97 13.64 -3.64
CA GLU A 111 -17.59 14.67 -2.79
C GLU A 111 -18.60 14.10 -1.80
N PHE A 112 -19.25 13.00 -2.16
CA PHE A 112 -20.22 12.29 -1.34
C PHE A 112 -20.28 10.82 -1.74
N LEU A 113 -20.73 9.98 -0.82
CA LEU A 113 -21.17 8.62 -1.14
C LEU A 113 -22.65 8.63 -1.53
N PRO A 114 -23.08 7.74 -2.44
CA PRO A 114 -24.50 7.53 -2.67
C PRO A 114 -25.21 7.13 -1.36
N LYS A 115 -26.48 7.52 -1.24
CA LYS A 115 -27.28 7.27 -0.02
C LYS A 115 -27.37 5.78 0.32
N GLU A 116 -27.41 4.95 -0.71
CA GLU A 116 -27.43 3.50 -0.63
C GLU A 116 -26.34 2.96 -1.56
N TYR A 117 -25.60 1.99 -1.07
CA TYR A 117 -24.60 1.25 -1.83
C TYR A 117 -24.48 -0.14 -1.24
N ASP A 118 -24.21 -1.11 -2.11
CA ASP A 118 -23.92 -2.47 -1.71
C ASP A 118 -22.42 -2.67 -1.61
N ILE A 119 -22.01 -3.43 -0.59
CA ILE A 119 -20.63 -3.89 -0.43
C ILE A 119 -20.61 -5.33 -0.90
N PRO A 120 -19.95 -5.64 -2.05
CA PRO A 120 -19.82 -7.00 -2.52
C PRO A 120 -19.26 -7.94 -1.43
N PRO A 121 -19.81 -9.16 -1.25
CA PRO A 121 -19.44 -10.07 -0.15
C PRO A 121 -17.95 -10.41 -0.07
N GLU A 122 -17.25 -10.38 -1.21
CA GLU A 122 -15.80 -10.57 -1.29
C GLU A 122 -15.00 -9.55 -0.46
N PHE A 123 -15.58 -8.38 -0.15
CA PHE A 123 -14.94 -7.36 0.68
C PHE A 123 -15.13 -7.57 2.18
N ASN A 124 -15.93 -8.57 2.61
CA ASN A 124 -16.11 -8.86 4.05
C ASN A 124 -14.80 -9.21 4.75
N ILE A 125 -13.82 -9.78 4.02
CA ILE A 125 -12.47 -10.02 4.55
C ILE A 125 -11.78 -8.75 5.04
N TYR A 126 -12.20 -7.58 4.53
CA TYR A 126 -11.65 -6.27 4.90
C TYR A 126 -12.38 -5.63 6.08
N ILE A 127 -13.27 -6.35 6.77
CA ILE A 127 -13.83 -5.98 8.08
C ILE A 127 -13.11 -6.76 9.21
N GLU A 128 -12.61 -7.96 8.91
CA GLU A 128 -11.97 -8.84 9.87
C GLU A 128 -10.67 -8.25 10.46
N PRO A 129 -10.34 -8.56 11.73
CA PRO A 129 -9.06 -8.19 12.30
C PRO A 129 -7.90 -8.98 11.65
N THR A 130 -6.71 -8.38 11.67
CA THR A 130 -5.45 -9.04 11.26
C THR A 130 -4.35 -8.76 12.28
N GLY A 131 -3.15 -9.33 12.08
CA GLY A 131 -2.05 -9.23 13.05
C GLY A 131 -1.76 -7.79 13.52
N ASN A 132 -1.72 -6.83 12.59
CA ASN A 132 -1.48 -5.41 12.91
C ASN A 132 -2.77 -4.58 13.03
N ILE A 133 -3.91 -5.09 12.57
CA ILE A 133 -5.19 -4.38 12.55
C ILE A 133 -6.12 -5.06 13.54
N ASN A 134 -6.07 -4.64 14.80
CA ASN A 134 -6.84 -5.26 15.89
C ASN A 134 -8.24 -4.62 16.02
N SER A 135 -9.07 -4.68 14.96
CA SER A 135 -10.40 -4.04 14.92
C SER A 135 -11.42 -4.61 15.92
N ASP A 136 -11.16 -5.79 16.45
CA ASP A 136 -11.93 -6.47 17.49
C ASP A 136 -11.57 -6.03 18.92
N ASP A 137 -10.45 -5.30 19.10
CA ASP A 137 -10.04 -4.77 20.41
C ASP A 137 -11.12 -3.82 20.97
N SER A 138 -11.52 -4.07 22.22
CA SER A 138 -12.61 -3.34 22.84
C SER A 138 -12.35 -1.82 22.97
N THR A 139 -11.08 -1.41 23.09
CA THR A 139 -10.69 0.00 23.17
C THR A 139 -10.82 0.68 21.82
N ILE A 140 -10.38 0.00 20.75
CA ILE A 140 -10.53 0.47 19.37
C ILE A 140 -12.02 0.60 19.02
N ARG A 141 -12.84 -0.42 19.31
CA ARG A 141 -14.29 -0.37 19.05
C ARG A 141 -14.97 0.78 19.79
N ARG A 142 -14.76 0.92 21.11
CA ARG A 142 -15.34 2.01 21.90
C ARG A 142 -14.96 3.38 21.34
N LEU A 143 -13.69 3.57 20.99
CA LEU A 143 -13.20 4.81 20.43
C LEU A 143 -13.86 5.11 19.07
N ALA A 144 -13.90 4.13 18.16
CA ALA A 144 -14.47 4.32 16.84
C ALA A 144 -15.97 4.70 16.89
N TYR A 145 -16.76 4.03 17.74
CA TYR A 145 -18.15 4.42 17.99
C TYR A 145 -18.28 5.81 18.62
N SER A 146 -17.38 6.18 19.54
CA SER A 146 -17.38 7.51 20.15
C SER A 146 -17.07 8.62 19.14
N ILE A 147 -16.07 8.44 18.27
CA ILE A 147 -15.70 9.44 17.24
C ILE A 147 -16.85 9.62 16.24
N THR A 148 -17.52 8.52 15.90
CA THR A 148 -18.55 8.51 14.85
C THR A 148 -19.97 8.79 15.36
N ASN A 149 -20.14 9.00 16.67
CA ASN A 149 -21.46 9.28 17.25
C ASN A 149 -22.14 10.48 16.59
N GLY A 150 -23.43 10.32 16.23
CA GLY A 150 -24.21 11.37 15.56
C GLY A 150 -23.82 11.67 14.10
N SER A 151 -23.00 10.83 13.46
CA SER A 151 -22.76 10.93 12.01
C SER A 151 -24.03 10.52 11.24
N ARG A 152 -24.26 11.16 10.08
CA ARG A 152 -25.43 10.96 9.23
C ARG A 152 -25.18 10.05 8.02
N SER A 153 -23.93 9.71 7.75
CA SER A 153 -23.51 8.86 6.63
C SER A 153 -22.17 8.19 6.91
N ASP A 154 -21.85 7.12 6.18
CA ASP A 154 -20.53 6.47 6.26
C ASP A 154 -19.39 7.37 5.79
N PHE A 155 -19.66 8.26 4.82
CA PHE A 155 -18.70 9.27 4.41
C PHE A 155 -18.30 10.18 5.57
N GLU A 156 -19.28 10.65 6.35
CA GLU A 156 -19.03 11.45 7.54
C GLU A 156 -18.31 10.66 8.64
N ARG A 157 -18.67 9.37 8.84
CA ARG A 157 -18.00 8.48 9.80
C ARG A 157 -16.51 8.35 9.47
N ILE A 158 -16.19 8.05 8.21
CA ILE A 158 -14.82 7.91 7.73
C ILE A 158 -14.05 9.23 7.81
N ALA A 159 -14.65 10.35 7.40
CA ALA A 159 -14.00 11.66 7.50
C ALA A 159 -13.65 12.01 8.96
N ARG A 160 -14.56 11.77 9.90
CA ARG A 160 -14.31 12.00 11.33
C ARG A 160 -13.20 11.10 11.88
N LEU A 161 -13.14 9.83 11.47
CA LEU A 161 -12.05 8.92 11.84
C LEU A 161 -10.70 9.41 11.30
N ALA A 162 -10.63 9.79 10.02
CA ALA A 162 -9.41 10.30 9.40
C ALA A 162 -8.91 11.58 10.07
N ILE A 163 -9.80 12.54 10.31
CA ILE A 163 -9.50 13.80 11.02
C ILE A 163 -9.01 13.50 12.44
N TRP A 164 -9.66 12.58 13.15
CA TRP A 164 -9.25 12.23 14.49
C TRP A 164 -7.84 11.61 14.49
N VAL A 165 -7.55 10.67 13.59
CA VAL A 165 -6.22 10.05 13.49
C VAL A 165 -5.16 11.11 13.19
N HIS A 166 -5.41 11.99 12.22
CA HIS A 166 -4.51 13.09 11.85
C HIS A 166 -4.17 13.99 13.04
N HIS A 167 -5.16 14.40 13.84
CA HIS A 167 -4.94 15.30 14.96
C HIS A 167 -4.39 14.62 16.23
N ASN A 168 -4.55 13.30 16.36
CA ASN A 168 -4.19 12.59 17.59
C ASN A 168 -2.87 11.82 17.49
N LEU A 169 -2.28 11.69 16.30
CA LEU A 169 -0.99 11.05 16.12
C LEU A 169 0.07 12.07 15.72
N ARG A 170 1.28 11.90 16.25
CA ARG A 170 2.47 12.62 15.80
C ARG A 170 3.25 11.80 14.79
N TYR A 171 3.63 12.43 13.67
CA TYR A 171 4.51 11.76 12.71
C TYR A 171 5.89 11.52 13.33
N ASP A 172 6.43 10.31 13.22
CA ASP A 172 7.70 9.90 13.81
C ASP A 172 8.54 9.06 12.85
N HIS A 173 9.50 9.71 12.19
CA HIS A 173 10.41 9.08 11.24
C HIS A 173 11.31 8.01 11.89
N SER A 174 11.46 7.99 13.22
CA SER A 174 12.27 6.96 13.89
C SER A 174 11.65 5.57 13.82
N LEU A 175 10.41 5.45 13.33
CA LEU A 175 9.68 4.19 13.21
C LEU A 175 9.63 3.65 11.78
N GLY A 176 10.36 4.24 10.83
CA GLY A 176 10.29 3.86 9.40
C GLY A 176 10.67 2.42 9.04
N ASP A 177 11.38 1.71 9.93
CA ASP A 177 11.81 0.32 9.72
C ASP A 177 11.06 -0.69 10.61
N VAL A 178 10.05 -0.24 11.35
CA VAL A 178 9.23 -1.11 12.22
C VAL A 178 7.77 -0.99 11.85
N SER A 179 7.00 -2.05 12.11
CA SER A 179 5.56 -2.06 11.92
C SER A 179 4.88 -2.30 13.26
N MET A 180 4.03 -1.37 13.67
CA MET A 180 3.31 -1.44 14.94
C MET A 180 1.84 -1.79 14.72
N ASN A 181 1.26 -2.56 15.64
CA ASN A 181 -0.17 -2.87 15.60
C ASN A 181 -1.03 -1.70 16.10
N SER A 182 -2.30 -1.68 15.72
CA SER A 182 -3.24 -0.59 16.00
C SER A 182 -3.41 -0.30 17.50
N THR A 183 -3.33 -1.30 18.37
CA THR A 183 -3.41 -1.08 19.83
C THR A 183 -2.17 -0.38 20.40
N TRP A 184 -0.98 -0.72 19.91
CA TRP A 184 0.25 0.00 20.24
C TRP A 184 0.18 1.44 19.74
N ILE A 185 -0.26 1.65 18.50
CA ILE A 185 -0.35 2.98 17.89
C ILE A 185 -1.33 3.85 18.67
N LEU A 186 -2.50 3.30 19.05
CA LEU A 186 -3.48 4.02 19.85
C LEU A 186 -2.93 4.45 21.22
N ARG A 187 -2.10 3.62 21.86
CA ARG A 187 -1.47 3.93 23.15
C ARG A 187 -0.34 4.96 23.03
N ASN A 188 0.47 4.87 21.98
CA ASN A 188 1.69 5.66 21.83
C ASN A 188 1.49 6.96 21.04
N LYS A 189 0.39 7.07 20.28
CA LYS A 189 0.00 8.29 19.55
C LYS A 189 1.08 8.81 18.60
N ARG A 190 1.82 7.90 17.96
CA ARG A 190 2.89 8.24 17.01
C ARG A 190 3.11 7.15 15.98
N GLY A 191 3.71 7.52 14.85
CA GLY A 191 4.01 6.58 13.77
C GLY A 191 4.33 7.26 12.44
N THR A 192 4.50 6.46 11.40
CA THR A 192 4.70 6.90 10.01
C THR A 192 3.39 6.78 9.21
N CYS A 193 3.45 6.88 7.87
CA CYS A 193 2.28 6.64 7.02
C CYS A 193 1.65 5.26 7.28
N ASP A 194 2.47 4.26 7.61
CA ASP A 194 2.01 2.88 7.85
C ASP A 194 1.16 2.79 9.11
N GLU A 195 1.59 3.41 10.21
CA GLU A 195 0.85 3.42 11.48
C GLU A 195 -0.43 4.25 11.40
N PHE A 196 -0.39 5.40 10.74
CA PHE A 196 -1.59 6.23 10.54
C PHE A 196 -2.65 5.44 9.76
N THR A 197 -2.23 4.80 8.68
CA THR A 197 -3.05 3.92 7.86
C THR A 197 -3.59 2.73 8.67
N THR A 198 -2.73 2.05 9.43
CA THR A 198 -3.09 0.88 10.24
C THR A 198 -4.15 1.21 11.30
N LEU A 199 -3.98 2.31 12.03
CA LEU A 199 -4.96 2.72 13.04
C LEU A 199 -6.27 3.16 12.40
N PHE A 200 -6.21 3.92 11.30
CA PHE A 200 -7.40 4.32 10.57
C PHE A 200 -8.20 3.09 10.10
N ILE A 201 -7.55 2.10 9.47
CA ILE A 201 -8.20 0.85 9.04
C ILE A 201 -8.82 0.14 10.24
N ALA A 202 -8.11 0.02 11.37
CA ALA A 202 -8.64 -0.65 12.55
C ALA A 202 -9.91 0.02 13.08
N LEU A 203 -9.96 1.36 13.08
CA LEU A 203 -11.15 2.12 13.50
C LEU A 203 -12.31 1.97 12.50
N SER A 204 -12.04 1.98 11.20
CA SER A 204 -13.05 1.80 10.14
C SER A 204 -13.68 0.40 10.22
N ARG A 205 -12.83 -0.63 10.32
CA ARG A 205 -13.26 -2.03 10.46
C ARG A 205 -14.07 -2.27 11.74
N ALA A 206 -13.68 -1.64 12.85
CA ALA A 206 -14.35 -1.75 14.13
C ALA A 206 -15.83 -1.31 14.13
N ILE A 207 -16.22 -0.50 13.14
CA ILE A 207 -17.58 0.01 12.96
C ILE A 207 -18.28 -0.57 11.71
N GLY A 208 -17.71 -1.62 11.13
CA GLY A 208 -18.28 -2.39 10.02
C GLY A 208 -17.98 -1.83 8.62
N ILE A 209 -17.07 -0.87 8.48
CA ILE A 209 -16.70 -0.32 7.16
C ILE A 209 -15.46 -1.07 6.66
N PRO A 210 -15.54 -1.78 5.52
CA PRO A 210 -14.38 -2.46 4.96
C PRO A 210 -13.30 -1.46 4.55
N ALA A 211 -12.05 -1.75 4.91
CA ALA A 211 -10.90 -0.92 4.56
C ALA A 211 -9.65 -1.81 4.40
N ARG A 212 -8.76 -1.48 3.46
CA ARG A 212 -7.57 -2.29 3.15
C ARG A 212 -6.31 -1.43 3.12
N PHE A 213 -5.16 -2.01 3.41
CA PHE A 213 -3.90 -1.29 3.33
C PHE A 213 -3.46 -1.17 1.87
N VAL A 214 -3.13 0.03 1.42
CA VAL A 214 -2.61 0.33 0.09
C VAL A 214 -1.23 0.96 0.24
N SER A 215 -0.22 0.41 -0.43
CA SER A 215 1.11 1.01 -0.51
C SER A 215 1.36 1.51 -1.94
N ASP A 216 1.76 2.76 -2.06
CA ASP A 216 2.04 3.40 -3.34
C ASP A 216 3.07 4.54 -3.16
N TYR A 217 3.10 5.50 -4.09
CA TYR A 217 3.94 6.68 -4.03
C TYR A 217 3.10 7.96 -3.89
N ALA A 218 3.54 8.85 -3.00
CA ALA A 218 3.01 10.20 -2.84
C ALA A 218 4.01 11.22 -3.38
N TYR A 219 3.52 12.29 -4.01
CA TYR A 219 4.35 13.46 -4.27
C TYR A 219 4.23 14.45 -3.11
N GLY A 220 5.36 14.82 -2.52
CA GLY A 220 5.44 15.78 -1.42
C GLY A 220 6.87 16.32 -1.27
N ASN A 221 7.01 17.54 -0.75
CA ASN A 221 8.32 18.17 -0.53
C ASN A 221 9.23 18.16 -1.79
N GLY A 222 8.63 18.33 -2.97
CA GLY A 222 9.37 18.37 -4.25
C GLY A 222 9.84 17.01 -4.79
N LYS A 223 9.42 15.89 -4.21
CA LYS A 223 9.83 14.54 -4.64
C LYS A 223 8.73 13.49 -4.48
N TRP A 224 8.89 12.39 -5.19
CA TRP A 224 8.08 11.18 -4.98
C TRP A 224 8.67 10.33 -3.86
N GLU A 225 7.84 9.95 -2.90
CA GLU A 225 8.21 9.10 -1.77
C GLU A 225 7.24 7.94 -1.65
N ARG A 226 7.69 6.82 -1.08
CA ARG A 226 6.79 5.73 -0.72
C ARG A 226 5.79 6.21 0.33
N HIS A 227 4.57 5.73 0.22
CA HIS A 227 3.49 6.09 1.12
C HIS A 227 2.50 4.95 1.31
N ALA A 228 1.70 5.06 2.36
CA ALA A 228 0.62 4.14 2.67
C ALA A 228 -0.70 4.90 2.83
N TYR A 229 -1.77 4.26 2.37
CA TYR A 229 -3.14 4.74 2.40
C TYR A 229 -4.10 3.60 2.76
N ALA A 230 -5.36 3.93 3.00
CA ALA A 230 -6.43 2.99 3.32
C ALA A 230 -7.61 3.09 2.35
#